data_AF-A0A9D0P253-F1
#
_entry.id   AF-A0A9D0P253-F1
#
_cell.length_a   1.000
_cell.length_b   1.000
_cell.length_c   1.000
_cell.angle_alpha   90.00
_cell.angle_beta   90.00
_cell.angle_gamma   90.00
#
_symmetry.space_group_name_H-M   'P 1'
#
loop_
_entity.id
_entity.type
_entity.pdbx_description
1 polymer ?
#
loop_
_entity_poly.entity_id
_entity_poly.type
_entity_poly.pdbx_seq_one_letter_code
_entity_poly.pdbx_strand_id
1 'polypeptide(L)'
;MTTIENLEARLAEIDLEGLPADAVEKAQEKRSNIQQRLAQLRLEKAESWTDQNWLKIIDGLFDELGGIVDKAVFRKKDKTS
;
A
#
# COMPACT_ATOMS: atom_id res chain seq x y z
N MET A 1 -12.01 9.02 13.47
CA MET A 1 -11.39 8.24 12.37
C MET A 1 -10.79 6.99 12.97
N THR A 2 -11.24 5.81 12.54
CA THR A 2 -10.66 4.52 12.95
C THR A 2 -9.31 4.29 12.28
N THR A 3 -8.47 3.43 12.85
CA THR A 3 -7.14 3.08 12.30
C THR A 3 -7.22 2.59 10.84
N ILE A 4 -8.30 1.89 10.45
CA ILE A 4 -8.49 1.36 9.09
C ILE A 4 -8.78 2.47 8.08
N GLU A 5 -9.66 3.41 8.40
CA GLU A 5 -10.01 4.52 7.49
C GLU A 5 -8.78 5.39 7.16
N ASN A 6 -7.88 5.58 8.13
CA ASN A 6 -6.64 6.30 7.92
C ASN A 6 -5.69 5.53 6.97
N LEU A 7 -5.59 4.21 7.13
CA LEU A 7 -4.80 3.37 6.24
C LEU A 7 -5.36 3.34 4.81
N GLU A 8 -6.69 3.30 4.66
CA GLU A 8 -7.33 3.40 3.33
C GLU A 8 -7.06 4.75 2.66
N ALA A 9 -7.10 5.85 3.43
CA ALA A 9 -6.76 7.17 2.93
C ALA A 9 -5.30 7.23 2.46
N ARG A 10 -4.35 6.76 3.29
CA ARG A 10 -2.93 6.69 2.92
C ARG A 10 -2.67 5.86 1.67
N LEU A 11 -3.40 4.75 1.49
CA LEU A 11 -3.29 3.93 0.29
C LEU A 11 -3.82 4.64 -0.95
N ALA A 12 -4.85 5.48 -0.78
CA ALA A 12 -5.42 6.27 -1.86
C ALA A 12 -4.52 7.44 -2.29
N GLU A 13 -3.73 8.00 -1.37
CA GLU A 13 -2.75 9.05 -1.63
C GLU A 13 -1.53 8.60 -2.44
N ILE A 14 -1.30 7.28 -2.56
CA ILE A 14 -0.21 6.74 -3.37
C ILE A 14 -0.56 6.91 -4.85
N ASP A 15 0.05 7.92 -5.45
CA ASP A 15 -0.04 8.17 -6.87
C ASP A 15 0.87 7.22 -7.66
N LEU A 16 0.28 6.54 -8.63
CA LEU A 16 0.96 5.64 -9.54
C LEU A 16 1.11 6.27 -10.94
N GLU A 17 0.61 7.49 -11.13
CA GLU A 17 0.65 8.19 -12.39
C GLU A 17 2.09 8.48 -12.84
N GLY A 18 2.37 8.25 -14.12
CA GLY A 18 3.68 8.51 -14.70
C GLY A 18 4.79 7.56 -14.26
N LEU A 19 4.48 6.49 -13.53
CA LEU A 19 5.38 5.36 -13.28
C LEU A 19 5.45 4.42 -14.51
N PRO A 20 6.54 3.66 -14.69
CA PRO A 20 6.63 2.61 -15.71
C PRO A 20 5.55 1.54 -15.56
N ALA A 21 5.08 0.97 -16.67
CA ALA A 21 4.01 -0.04 -16.67
C ALA A 21 4.32 -1.25 -15.77
N ASP A 22 5.58 -1.71 -15.73
CA ASP A 22 6.01 -2.83 -14.86
C ASP A 22 5.95 -2.48 -13.36
N ALA A 23 6.14 -1.21 -13.02
CA ALA A 23 6.03 -0.73 -11.65
C ALA A 23 4.56 -0.48 -11.27
N VAL A 24 3.75 0.05 -12.19
CA VAL A 24 2.31 0.23 -11.99
C VAL A 24 1.63 -1.10 -11.73
N GLU A 25 1.92 -2.13 -12.54
CA GLU A 25 1.33 -3.47 -12.36
C GLU A 25 1.64 -4.05 -10.97
N LYS A 26 2.92 -4.00 -10.55
CA LYS A 26 3.35 -4.48 -9.23
C LYS A 26 2.78 -3.66 -8.07
N ALA A 27 2.71 -2.34 -8.24
CA ALA A 27 2.15 -1.44 -7.25
C ALA A 27 0.63 -1.63 -7.11
N GLN A 28 -0.09 -1.84 -8.22
CA GLN A 28 -1.52 -2.15 -8.23
C GLN A 28 -1.82 -3.52 -7.59
N GLU A 29 -1.00 -4.54 -7.85
CA GLU A 29 -1.13 -5.84 -7.21
C GLU A 29 -0.97 -5.73 -5.69
N LYS A 30 0.07 -5.03 -5.21
CA LYS A 30 0.25 -4.77 -3.77
C LYS A 30 -0.87 -3.93 -3.18
N ARG A 31 -1.30 -2.87 -3.87
CA ARG A 31 -2.44 -2.04 -3.46
C ARG A 31 -3.70 -2.88 -3.27
N SER A 32 -3.99 -3.77 -4.22
CA SER A 32 -5.13 -4.68 -4.14
C SER A 32 -5.00 -5.64 -2.95
N ASN A 33 -3.81 -6.17 -2.70
CA ASN A 33 -3.56 -7.04 -1.54
C ASN A 33 -3.80 -6.30 -0.20
N ILE A 34 -3.31 -5.06 -0.09
CA ILE A 34 -3.54 -4.21 1.09
C ILE A 34 -5.03 -3.91 1.27
N GLN A 35 -5.74 -3.56 0.19
CA GLN A 35 -7.19 -3.34 0.24
C GLN A 35 -7.96 -4.58 0.69
N GLN A 36 -7.61 -5.76 0.17
CA GLN A 36 -8.22 -7.02 0.60
C GLN A 36 -7.96 -7.31 2.08
N ARG A 37 -6.74 -7.07 2.57
CA ARG A 37 -6.40 -7.19 4.00
C ARG A 37 -7.19 -6.20 4.85
N LEU A 38 -7.29 -4.94 4.44
CA LEU A 38 -8.07 -3.91 5.15
C LEU A 38 -9.56 -4.26 5.20
N ALA A 39 -10.11 -4.82 4.11
CA ALA A 39 -11.49 -5.31 4.05
C ALA A 39 -11.72 -6.50 4.97
N GLN A 40 -10.81 -7.49 4.98
CA GLN A 40 -10.85 -8.62 5.93
C GLN A 40 -10.78 -8.13 7.37
N LEU A 41 -9.86 -7.21 7.68
CA LEU A 41 -9.76 -6.61 9.00
C LEU A 41 -11.03 -5.86 9.40
N ARG A 42 -11.71 -5.17 8.46
CA ARG A 42 -13.00 -4.53 8.75
C ARG A 42 -14.06 -5.54 9.19
N LEU A 43 -14.04 -6.73 8.60
CA LEU A 43 -14.94 -7.83 8.95
C LEU A 43 -14.53 -8.45 10.30
N GLU A 44 -13.22 -8.69 10.52
CA GLU A 44 -12.68 -9.30 11.75
C GLU A 44 -12.70 -8.36 12.97
N LYS A 45 -12.61 -7.03 12.77
CA LYS A 45 -12.69 -6.02 13.85
C LYS A 45 -14.03 -6.03 14.59
N ALA A 46 -15.03 -6.71 14.05
CA ALA A 46 -16.27 -6.99 14.75
C ALA A 46 -16.08 -7.93 15.96
N GLU A 47 -15.01 -8.73 16.02
CA GLU A 47 -14.91 -9.83 17.00
C GLU A 47 -13.67 -9.85 17.90
N SER A 48 -12.52 -9.24 17.56
CA SER A 48 -11.38 -9.26 18.51
C SER A 48 -10.31 -8.17 18.30
N TRP A 49 -9.95 -7.51 19.40
CA TRP A 49 -9.04 -6.36 19.53
C TRP A 49 -7.54 -6.74 19.62
N THR A 50 -7.08 -7.77 18.92
CA THR A 50 -5.64 -8.11 18.89
C THR A 50 -4.92 -7.30 17.81
N ASP A 51 -4.88 -5.98 18.02
CA ASP A 51 -4.71 -4.97 16.98
C ASP A 51 -3.24 -4.69 16.55
N GLN A 52 -2.25 -5.20 17.29
CA GLN A 52 -0.84 -4.83 17.06
C GLN A 52 -0.12 -5.64 15.98
N ASN A 53 -0.51 -6.90 15.78
CA ASN A 53 0.22 -7.76 14.84
C ASN A 53 -0.17 -7.44 13.38
N TRP A 54 -1.44 -7.11 13.15
CA TRP A 54 -1.91 -6.75 11.82
C TRP A 54 -1.41 -5.37 11.37
N LEU A 55 -1.25 -4.42 12.29
CA LEU A 55 -0.67 -3.11 11.97
C LEU A 55 0.74 -3.26 11.41
N LYS A 56 1.57 -4.12 12.01
CA LYS A 56 2.91 -4.42 11.50
C LYS A 56 2.89 -5.06 10.10
N ILE A 57 1.92 -5.94 9.85
CA ILE A 57 1.76 -6.57 8.53
C ILE A 57 1.40 -5.51 7.49
N ILE A 58 0.46 -4.61 7.82
CA ILE A 58 0.05 -3.55 6.90
C ILE A 58 1.18 -2.53 6.68
N ASP A 59 1.86 -2.09 7.75
CA ASP A 59 3.02 -1.20 7.62
C ASP A 59 4.10 -1.82 6.71
N GLY A 60 4.39 -3.11 6.85
CA GLY A 60 5.31 -3.81 5.95
C GLY A 60 4.86 -3.81 4.49
N LEU A 61 3.56 -4.00 4.22
CA LEU A 61 3.02 -3.93 2.86
C LEU A 61 3.11 -2.50 2.28
N PHE A 62 2.90 -1.47 3.09
CA PHE A 62 3.08 -0.08 2.70
C PHE A 62 4.54 0.25 2.39
N ASP A 63 5.49 -0.23 3.20
CA ASP A 63 6.93 -0.05 2.97
C ASP A 63 7.35 -0.70 1.64
N GLU A 64 6.85 -1.90 1.35
CA GLU A 64 7.13 -2.55 0.07
C GLU A 64 6.52 -1.80 -1.12
N LEU A 65 5.30 -1.29 -0.98
CA LEU A 65 4.64 -0.47 -2.02
C LEU A 65 5.40 0.83 -2.26
N GLY A 66 5.78 1.54 -1.20
CA GLY A 66 6.63 2.72 -1.27
C GLY A 66 7.96 2.44 -1.95
N GLY A 67 8.61 1.33 -1.62
CA GLY A 67 9.86 0.92 -2.25
C GLY A 67 9.75 0.62 -3.75
N ILE A 68 8.59 0.16 -4.23
CA ILE A 68 8.33 -0.02 -5.68
C ILE A 68 8.19 1.34 -6.35
N VAL A 69 7.40 2.24 -5.76
CA VAL A 69 7.19 3.60 -6.29
C VAL A 69 8.50 4.38 -6.31
N ASP A 70 9.28 4.36 -5.23
CA ASP A 70 10.57 5.05 -5.13
C ASP A 70 11.57 4.54 -6.16
N LYS A 71 11.69 3.21 -6.33
CA LYS A 71 12.56 2.61 -7.36
C LYS A 71 12.12 3.01 -8.77
N ALA A 72 10.82 3.09 -9.00
CA ALA A 72 10.25 3.46 -10.29
C ALA A 72 10.47 4.94 -10.62
N VAL A 73 10.29 5.83 -9.64
CA VAL A 73 10.59 7.27 -9.75
C VAL A 73 12.09 7.49 -9.98
N PHE A 74 12.95 6.78 -9.24
CA PHE A 74 14.40 6.87 -9.41
C PHE A 74 14.84 6.41 -10.81
N ARG A 75 14.34 5.27 -11.29
CA ARG A 75 14.63 4.75 -12.63
C ARG A 75 14.19 5.71 -13.75
N LYS A 76 13.14 6.50 -13.54
CA LYS A 76 12.71 7.56 -14.48
C LYS A 76 13.70 8.71 -14.55
N LYS A 77 14.28 9.13 -13.42
CA LYS A 77 15.32 10.19 -13.39
C LYS A 77 16.58 9.80 -14.15
N ASP A 78 17.07 8.57 -13.99
CA ASP A 78 18.29 8.08 -14.67
C ASP A 78 18.17 8.00 -16.21
N LYS A 79 16.96 7.76 -16.74
CA LYS A 79 16.74 7.71 -18.21
C LYS A 79 16.63 9.08 -18.90
N THR A 80 16.74 10.17 -18.13
CA THR A 80 16.57 11.54 -18.65
C THR A 80 17.88 12.36 -18.60
N SER A 81 19.03 11.72 -18.34
CA SER A 81 20.37 12.34 -18.45
C SER A 81 21.15 11.84 -19.65
#